data_AF-A0A0C9V1L2-F1
#
_entry.id   AF-A0A0C9V1L2-F1
#
_cell.length_a   1.000
_cell.length_b   1.000
_cell.length_c   1.000
_cell.angle_alpha   90.00
_cell.angle_beta   90.00
_cell.angle_gamma   90.00
#
_symmetry.space_group_name_H-M   'P 1'
#
loop_
_entity.id
_entity.type
_entity.pdbx_description
1 polymer ?
#
loop_
_entity_poly.entity_id
_entity_poly.type
_entity_poly.pdbx_seq_one_letter_code
_entity_poly.pdbx_strand_id
1 'polypeptide(L)'
;MNGSGLPLFQKPGFYGETVYNHKSCYSLNCQLVMMPHNLLIVDYAMGHPGSAHDAYAFQSTRIAKEHATLLCDDEWLWANSAYSSAKWSVVPFKKPKHGRLLRNERTFNYYLSKVFFFVSYFLKTYIV
;
A
#
# COMPACT_ATOMS: atom_id res chain seq x y z
N MET A 1 -3.72 -0.70 12.62
CA MET A 1 -2.91 0.29 11.88
C MET A 1 -3.78 1.53 11.72
N ASN A 2 -3.28 2.71 12.09
CA ASN A 2 -4.01 3.96 11.88
C ASN A 2 -3.87 4.34 10.40
N GLY A 3 -4.96 4.25 9.65
CA GLY A 3 -4.98 4.64 8.24
C GLY A 3 -4.49 6.08 8.04
N SER A 4 -3.67 6.27 7.00
CA SER A 4 -3.14 7.56 6.55
C SER A 4 -4.19 8.30 5.74
N GLY A 5 -5.27 8.71 6.40
CA GLY A 5 -6.30 9.52 5.77
C GLY A 5 -5.76 10.91 5.42
N LEU A 6 -5.98 11.38 4.19
CA LEU A 6 -5.72 12.77 3.81
C LEU A 6 -6.76 13.65 4.50
N PRO A 7 -6.37 14.57 5.41
CA PRO A 7 -7.32 15.41 6.12
C PRO A 7 -7.99 16.39 5.16
N LEU A 8 -9.30 16.55 5.31
CA LEU A 8 -10.07 17.56 4.61
C LEU A 8 -10.25 18.78 5.50
N PHE A 9 -10.13 19.97 4.91
CA PHE A 9 -10.30 21.24 5.61
C PHE A 9 -11.73 21.42 6.15
N GLN A 10 -12.73 20.93 5.42
CA GLN A 10 -14.14 21.06 5.77
C GLN A 10 -14.95 19.83 5.32
N LYS A 11 -16.15 19.69 5.88
CA LYS A 11 -17.13 18.67 5.49
C LYS A 11 -17.42 18.77 3.99
N PRO A 12 -17.27 17.69 3.20
CA PRO A 12 -17.73 17.68 1.82
C PRO A 12 -19.24 17.87 1.72
N GLY A 13 -19.69 18.59 0.68
CA GLY A 13 -21.12 18.80 0.42
C GLY A 13 -21.87 17.49 0.11
N PHE A 14 -21.19 16.52 -0.52
CA PHE A 14 -21.70 15.18 -0.78
C PHE A 14 -21.00 14.14 0.09
N TYR A 15 -21.78 13.20 0.65
CA TYR A 15 -21.27 12.08 1.45
C TYR A 15 -20.42 12.47 2.67
N GLY A 16 -20.58 13.68 3.22
CA GLY A 16 -19.77 14.20 4.32
C GLY A 16 -19.71 13.30 5.55
N GLU A 17 -20.78 12.56 5.86
CA GLU A 17 -20.79 11.58 6.97
C GLU A 17 -19.88 10.38 6.71
N THR A 18 -19.71 9.96 5.46
CA THR A 18 -18.91 8.76 5.10
C THR A 18 -17.41 8.98 5.20
N VAL A 19 -16.97 10.25 5.15
CA VAL A 19 -15.56 10.63 5.25
C VAL A 19 -15.19 11.10 6.67
N TYR A 20 -16.16 11.12 7.59
CA TYR A 20 -15.93 11.44 8.99
C TYR A 20 -15.44 10.20 9.74
N ASN A 21 -14.24 10.27 10.30
CA ASN A 21 -13.59 9.13 10.95
C ASN A 21 -13.78 9.12 12.47
N HIS A 22 -13.39 8.01 13.13
CA HIS A 22 -13.48 7.84 14.60
C HIS A 22 -12.60 8.81 15.40
N LYS A 23 -11.73 9.59 14.74
CA LYS A 23 -10.94 10.67 15.33
C LYS A 23 -11.62 12.03 15.22
N SER A 24 -12.91 12.04 14.87
CA SER A 24 -13.71 13.25 14.68
C SER A 24 -13.13 14.21 13.63
N CYS A 25 -12.51 13.66 12.59
CA CYS A 25 -11.91 14.42 11.51
C CYS A 25 -12.43 13.92 10.15
N TYR A 26 -12.61 14.84 9.20
CA TYR A 26 -12.91 14.50 7.82
C TYR A 26 -11.63 14.06 7.12
N SER A 27 -11.60 12.83 6.60
CA SER A 27 -10.43 12.30 5.92
C SER A 27 -10.79 11.32 4.81
N LEU A 28 -10.06 11.37 3.69
CA LEU A 28 -10.17 10.38 2.61
C LEU A 28 -9.06 9.33 2.73
N ASN A 29 -9.40 8.06 2.52
CA ASN A 29 -8.35 7.05 2.33
C ASN A 29 -7.70 7.27 0.95
N CYS A 30 -6.38 7.39 0.94
CA CYS A 30 -5.57 7.48 -0.26
C CYS A 30 -4.50 6.39 -0.20
N GLN A 31 -4.52 5.51 -1.20
CA GLN A 31 -3.47 4.52 -1.43
C GLN A 31 -2.64 5.00 -2.60
N LEU A 32 -1.35 5.21 -2.39
CA LEU A 32 -0.42 5.61 -3.45
C LEU A 32 0.50 4.45 -3.78
N VAL A 33 0.79 4.29 -5.06
CA VAL A 33 1.84 3.42 -5.58
C VAL A 33 2.87 4.27 -6.30
N MET A 34 4.10 4.25 -5.81
CA MET A 34 5.20 5.10 -6.22
C MET A 34 6.47 4.30 -6.55
N MET A 35 7.45 4.93 -7.18
CA MET A 35 8.77 4.34 -7.37
C MET A 35 9.73 4.91 -6.32
N PRO A 36 10.41 4.09 -5.52
CA PRO A 36 11.20 4.58 -4.39
C PRO A 36 12.48 5.30 -4.85
N HIS A 37 12.95 5.04 -6.07
CA HIS A 37 14.20 5.59 -6.60
C HIS A 37 14.04 7.00 -7.21
N ASN A 38 12.85 7.37 -7.69
CA ASN A 38 12.58 8.67 -8.31
C ASN A 38 11.30 9.35 -7.81
N LEU A 39 10.61 8.73 -6.83
CA LEU A 39 9.39 9.20 -6.19
C LEU A 39 8.20 9.43 -7.13
N LEU A 40 8.24 8.89 -8.35
CA LEU A 40 7.13 9.00 -9.29
C LEU A 40 5.94 8.18 -8.81
N ILE A 41 4.75 8.79 -8.83
CA ILE A 41 3.48 8.10 -8.58
C ILE A 41 3.08 7.37 -9.87
N VAL A 42 2.94 6.05 -9.78
CA VAL A 42 2.60 5.16 -10.88
C VAL A 42 1.10 4.83 -10.88
N ASP A 43 0.52 4.70 -9.69
CA ASP A 43 -0.91 4.43 -9.54
C ASP A 43 -1.42 4.93 -8.19
N TYR A 44 -2.71 5.13 -8.06
CA TYR A 44 -3.33 5.51 -6.80
C TYR A 44 -4.81 5.09 -6.75
N ALA A 45 -5.33 4.95 -5.53
CA ALA A 45 -6.75 4.84 -5.25
C ALA A 45 -7.19 5.89 -4.24
N MET A 46 -8.29 6.56 -4.53
CA MET A 46 -8.91 7.55 -3.65
C MET A 46 -10.43 7.36 -3.62
N GLY A 47 -11.08 7.93 -2.61
CA GLY A 47 -12.54 7.98 -2.52
C GLY A 47 -13.17 6.88 -1.67
N HIS A 48 -12.36 6.01 -1.07
CA HIS A 48 -12.88 5.11 -0.04
C HIS A 48 -13.07 5.87 1.28
N PRO A 49 -14.17 5.58 2.02
CA PRO A 49 -14.34 6.05 3.39
C PRO A 49 -13.07 5.84 4.21
N GLY A 50 -12.73 6.77 5.10
CA GLY A 50 -11.55 6.62 5.99
C GLY A 50 -11.61 5.38 6.89
N SER A 51 -12.78 4.76 7.02
CA SER A 51 -13.01 3.49 7.73
C SER A 51 -12.80 2.23 6.86
N ALA A 52 -12.68 2.37 5.54
CA ALA A 52 -12.46 1.24 4.65
C ALA A 52 -11.09 0.61 4.94
N HIS A 53 -11.06 -0.73 4.98
CA HIS A 53 -9.82 -1.46 5.20
C HIS A 53 -8.84 -1.20 4.05
N ASP A 54 -7.57 -0.94 4.36
CA ASP A 54 -6.55 -0.57 3.36
C ASP A 54 -6.46 -1.59 2.21
N ALA A 55 -6.62 -2.89 2.50
CA ALA A 55 -6.71 -3.96 1.50
C ALA A 55 -7.77 -3.71 0.41
N TYR A 56 -8.93 -3.20 0.79
CA TYR A 56 -10.02 -2.93 -0.14
C TYR A 56 -9.71 -1.72 -1.03
N ALA A 57 -9.13 -0.67 -0.42
CA ALA A 57 -8.71 0.50 -1.18
C ALA A 57 -7.61 0.13 -2.20
N PHE A 58 -6.63 -0.68 -1.80
CA PHE A 58 -5.61 -1.18 -2.73
C PHE A 58 -6.19 -2.03 -3.86
N GLN A 59 -7.15 -2.93 -3.58
CA GLN A 59 -7.80 -3.73 -4.62
C GLN A 59 -8.53 -2.89 -5.68
N SER A 60 -8.87 -1.63 -5.37
CA SER A 60 -9.50 -0.74 -6.33
C SER A 60 -8.51 -0.07 -7.31
N THR A 61 -7.20 -0.11 -7.01
CA THR A 61 -6.13 0.43 -7.89
C THR A 61 -6.07 -0.33 -9.22
N ARG A 62 -5.54 0.33 -10.25
CA ARG A 62 -5.37 -0.29 -11.57
C ARG A 62 -4.34 -1.40 -11.51
N ILE A 63 -3.24 -1.21 -10.78
CA ILE A 63 -2.20 -2.22 -10.61
C ILE A 63 -2.77 -3.49 -9.96
N ALA A 64 -3.64 -3.38 -8.95
CA ALA A 64 -4.23 -4.57 -8.35
C ALA A 64 -5.11 -5.35 -9.34
N LYS A 65 -5.82 -4.65 -10.23
CA LYS A 65 -6.74 -5.23 -11.22
C LYS A 65 -6.05 -5.76 -12.47
N GLU A 66 -5.01 -5.07 -12.93
CA GLU A 66 -4.34 -5.26 -14.23
C GLU A 66 -2.86 -5.62 -14.08
N HIS A 67 -2.40 -6.08 -12.90
CA HIS A 67 -0.99 -6.44 -12.65
C HIS A 67 -0.40 -7.37 -13.72
N ALA A 68 -1.18 -8.31 -14.26
CA ALA A 68 -0.70 -9.26 -15.26
C ALA A 68 -0.33 -8.62 -16.62
N THR A 69 -0.84 -7.42 -16.91
CA THR A 69 -0.50 -6.67 -18.13
C THR A 69 0.44 -5.50 -17.86
N LEU A 70 0.43 -4.98 -16.61
CA LEU A 70 1.22 -3.83 -16.20
C LEU A 70 2.61 -4.21 -15.67
N LEU A 71 2.78 -5.43 -15.17
CA LEU A 71 4.04 -5.93 -14.61
C LEU A 71 4.62 -7.00 -15.52
N CYS A 72 5.93 -6.91 -15.73
CA CYS A 72 6.70 -8.00 -16.32
C CYS A 72 6.79 -9.19 -15.34
N ASP A 73 7.17 -10.37 -15.85
CA ASP A 73 7.26 -11.60 -15.04
C ASP A 73 8.22 -11.50 -13.84
N ASP A 74 9.19 -10.58 -13.91
CA ASP A 74 10.19 -10.30 -12.88
C ASP A 74 9.95 -8.98 -12.12
N GLU A 75 8.76 -8.40 -12.25
CA GLU A 75 8.36 -7.20 -11.53
C GLU A 75 7.33 -7.51 -10.43
N TRP A 76 7.50 -6.86 -9.29
CA TRP A 76 6.61 -7.01 -8.16
C TRP A 76 6.55 -5.75 -7.31
N LEU A 77 5.50 -5.70 -6.51
CA LEU A 77 5.28 -4.69 -5.50
C LEU A 77 5.77 -5.12 -4.14
N TRP A 78 6.24 -4.16 -3.37
CA TRP A 78 6.32 -4.29 -1.92
C TRP A 78 5.03 -3.78 -1.28
N ALA A 79 4.30 -4.67 -0.62
CA ALA A 79 3.00 -4.44 -0.01
C ALA A 79 3.06 -4.60 1.52
N ASN A 80 2.17 -3.90 2.23
CA ASN A 80 2.08 -3.98 3.69
C ASN A 80 1.66 -5.39 4.12
N SER A 81 2.00 -5.78 5.35
CA SER A 81 1.56 -7.04 5.97
C SER A 81 0.04 -7.26 6.02
N ALA A 82 -0.75 -6.19 5.91
CA ALA A 82 -2.21 -6.24 5.84
C ALA A 82 -2.75 -6.74 4.48
N TYR A 83 -1.92 -6.78 3.43
CA TYR A 83 -2.29 -7.28 2.12
C TYR A 83 -1.94 -8.75 1.96
N SER A 84 -2.52 -9.37 0.93
CA SER A 84 -2.23 -10.75 0.55
C SER A 84 -0.90 -10.84 -0.19
N SER A 85 -0.12 -11.88 0.12
CA SER A 85 1.08 -12.26 -0.63
C SER A 85 0.69 -12.89 -1.97
N ALA A 86 1.33 -12.46 -3.06
CA ALA A 86 1.18 -13.05 -4.40
C ALA A 86 2.51 -12.95 -5.16
N LYS A 87 2.62 -13.56 -6.35
CA LYS A 87 3.84 -13.47 -7.18
C LYS A 87 4.25 -12.02 -7.47
N TRP A 88 3.26 -11.15 -7.69
CA TRP A 88 3.43 -9.73 -7.99
C TRP A 88 3.33 -8.82 -6.75
N SER A 89 3.11 -9.38 -5.54
CA SER A 89 2.90 -8.63 -4.28
C SER A 89 3.65 -9.30 -3.13
N VAL A 90 4.81 -8.74 -2.80
CA VAL A 90 5.70 -9.20 -1.73
C VAL A 90 5.40 -8.45 -0.44
N VAL A 91 5.03 -9.19 0.60
CA VAL A 91 4.68 -8.66 1.93
C VAL A 91 5.73 -9.09 2.98
N PRO A 92 5.83 -8.39 4.13
CA PRO A 92 6.70 -8.82 5.22
C PRO A 92 6.42 -10.26 5.67
N PHE A 93 7.47 -10.98 6.07
CA PHE A 93 7.33 -12.31 6.65
C PHE A 93 6.51 -12.26 7.94
N LYS A 94 5.52 -13.15 8.04
CA LYS A 94 4.71 -13.31 9.25
C LYS A 94 5.42 -14.22 10.24
N LYS A 95 5.34 -13.90 11.52
CA LYS A 95 5.90 -14.75 12.58
C LYS A 95 5.14 -16.10 12.62
N PRO A 96 5.84 -17.25 12.57
CA PRO A 96 5.20 -18.55 12.72
C PRO A 96 4.67 -18.76 14.15
N LYS A 97 3.58 -19.54 14.31
CA LYS A 97 2.84 -19.71 15.59
C LYS A 97 3.72 -20.10 16.78
N HIS A 98 4.77 -20.91 16.56
CA HIS A 98 5.66 -21.40 17.62
C HIS A 98 7.14 -21.10 17.34
N GLY A 99 7.43 -20.09 16.53
CA GLY A 99 8.80 -19.79 16.13
C GLY A 99 9.14 -18.30 16.15
N ARG A 100 10.36 -18.01 15.72
CA ARG A 100 10.85 -16.65 15.51
C ARG A 100 11.21 -16.50 14.04
N LEU A 101 11.08 -15.27 13.55
CA LEU A 101 11.62 -14.92 12.24
C LEU A 101 13.14 -15.15 12.24
N LEU A 102 13.63 -15.75 11.16
CA LEU A 102 15.05 -15.89 10.90
C LEU A 102 15.71 -14.49 10.86
N ARG A 103 17.04 -14.45 11.03
CA ARG A 103 17.77 -13.18 11.01
C ARG A 103 17.52 -12.41 9.71
N ASN A 104 17.57 -13.12 8.58
CA ASN A 104 17.37 -12.51 7.26
C ASN A 104 15.93 -12.01 7.05
N GLU A 105 14.92 -12.74 7.53
CA GLU A 105 13.51 -12.31 7.46
C GLU A 105 13.27 -11.05 8.31
N ARG A 106 13.90 -10.96 9.49
CA ARG A 106 13.85 -9.74 10.30
C ARG A 106 14.53 -8.56 9.62
N THR A 107 15.70 -8.79 9.03
CA THR A 107 16.43 -7.77 8.26
C THR A 107 15.59 -7.31 7.07
N PHE A 108 14.97 -8.23 6.33
CA PHE A 108 14.06 -7.93 5.23
C PHE A 108 12.88 -7.07 5.72
N ASN A 109 12.15 -7.52 6.74
CA ASN A 109 11.02 -6.78 7.30
C ASN A 109 11.44 -5.38 7.80
N TYR A 110 12.64 -5.24 8.36
CA TYR A 110 13.18 -3.96 8.83
C TYR A 110 13.40 -2.98 7.67
N TYR A 111 14.09 -3.38 6.61
CA TYR A 111 14.30 -2.49 5.46
C TYR A 111 13.00 -2.21 4.72
N LEU A 112 12.15 -3.22 4.55
CA LEU A 112 10.83 -3.07 3.97
C LEU A 112 10.01 -2.01 4.72
N SER A 113 10.03 -2.03 6.06
CA SER A 113 9.32 -1.04 6.88
C SER A 113 9.78 0.42 6.67
N LYS A 114 10.99 0.63 6.14
CA LYS A 114 11.53 1.97 5.83
C LYS A 114 11.13 2.49 4.46
N VAL A 115 10.79 1.59 3.55
CA VAL A 115 10.21 1.95 2.24
C VAL A 115 8.71 2.21 2.40
N PHE A 116 8.12 1.71 3.48
CA PHE A 116 6.69 1.74 3.79
C PHE A 116 6.20 3.08 4.32
N PHE A 117 5.94 4.05 3.44
CA PHE A 117 4.88 5.03 3.70
C PHE A 117 3.85 5.12 2.58
N PHE A 118 4.20 4.70 1.37
CA PHE A 118 3.33 4.71 0.20
C PHE A 118 3.88 3.63 -0.74
N VAL A 119 3.02 2.75 -1.28
CA VAL A 119 3.33 1.47 -1.94
C VAL A 119 4.46 1.65 -2.98
N SER A 120 5.40 0.71 -3.14
CA SER A 120 6.54 0.94 -4.07
C SER A 120 6.96 -0.24 -4.96
N TYR A 121 7.39 0.06 -6.21
CA TYR A 121 7.94 -0.88 -7.22
C TYR A 121 9.48 -0.88 -7.26
N PHE A 122 10.11 -1.99 -7.65
CA PHE A 122 11.52 -2.06 -8.06
C PHE A 122 11.63 -2.44 -9.53
N LEU A 123 12.09 -1.51 -10.39
CA LEU A 123 12.45 -1.79 -11.78
C LEU A 123 13.93 -2.19 -11.82
N LYS A 124 14.25 -3.39 -12.32
CA LYS A 124 15.64 -3.77 -12.59
C LYS A 124 15.98 -3.44 -14.04
N THR A 125 16.21 -2.17 -14.36
CA THR A 125 16.71 -1.82 -15.69
C THR A 125 18.19 -2.22 -15.77
N TYR A 126 18.48 -3.30 -16.50
CA TYR A 126 19.81 -3.46 -17.09
C TYR A 126 19.95 -2.36 -18.14
N ILE A 127 20.80 -1.38 -17.85
CA ILE A 127 21.35 -0.49 -18.88
C ILE A 127 22.27 -1.37 -19.74
N VAL A 128 21.97 -1.44 -21.05
CA VAL A 128 22.99 -1.64 -22.08
C VAL A 128 23.71 -0.32 -22.25
#